data_AF-A0A7V7FPY7-F1
#
_entry.id   AF-A0A7V7FPY7-F1
#
_cell.length_a   1.000
_cell.length_b   1.000
_cell.length_c   1.000
_cell.angle_alpha   90.00
_cell.angle_beta   90.00
_cell.angle_gamma   90.00
#
_symmetry.space_group_name_H-M   'P 1'
#
loop_
_entity.id
_entity.type
_entity.pdbx_description
1 polymer ?
#
loop_
_entity_poly.entity_id
_entity_poly.type
_entity_poly.pdbx_seq_one_letter_code
_entity_poly.pdbx_strand_id
1 'polypeptide(L)'
;MEVTKWLKPSGTRDKWIAAEMVATFEMAMKAAGKTYRSYWYEADHAFANPTQARYDAEDAKLAWRRNFFFLNEQLKDQKARRG
;
A
#
# COMPACT_ATOMS: atom_id res chain seq x y z
N MET A 1 10.80 -7.56 -9.12
CA MET A 1 10.51 -7.22 -7.72
C MET A 1 11.10 -5.84 -7.48
N GLU A 2 10.27 -4.81 -7.36
CA GLU A 2 10.71 -3.55 -6.77
C GLU A 2 10.01 -3.45 -5.41
N VAL A 3 10.64 -4.03 -4.40
CA VAL A 3 10.30 -3.70 -3.02
C VAL A 3 11.04 -2.41 -2.76
N THR A 4 10.44 -1.27 -3.12
CA THR A 4 11.00 0.04 -2.78
C THR A 4 10.78 0.25 -1.28
N LYS A 5 11.62 -0.42 -0.49
CA LYS A 5 11.58 -0.44 0.97
C LYS A 5 12.16 0.87 1.48
N TRP A 6 11.35 1.91 1.50
CA TRP A 6 11.60 3.05 2.36
C TRP A 6 11.36 2.59 3.80
N LEU A 7 12.39 2.03 4.43
CA LEU A 7 12.36 1.64 5.84
C LEU A 7 12.21 2.89 6.71
N LYS A 8 10.97 3.22 7.05
CA LYS A 8 10.63 3.80 8.35
C LYS A 8 9.81 2.75 9.10
N PRO A 9 10.10 2.46 10.39
CA PRO A 9 9.38 1.44 11.15
C PRO A 9 7.89 1.76 11.19
N SER A 10 7.08 0.80 10.76
CA SER A 10 5.68 0.93 10.35
C SER A 10 4.67 0.76 11.48
N GLY A 11 3.47 1.35 11.35
CA GLY A 11 2.20 0.75 11.81
C GLY A 11 2.09 0.31 13.28
N THR A 12 3.01 0.69 14.17
CA THR A 12 3.02 0.22 15.56
C THR A 12 1.81 0.66 16.37
N ARG A 13 1.07 1.67 15.89
CA ARG A 13 -0.19 2.09 16.51
C ARG A 13 -1.42 1.37 15.95
N ASP A 14 -1.32 0.78 14.75
CA ASP A 14 -2.39 -0.06 14.24
C ASP A 14 -2.35 -1.42 14.94
N LYS A 15 -3.22 -1.58 15.93
CA LYS A 15 -3.35 -2.80 16.73
C LYS A 15 -3.99 -3.97 15.97
N TRP A 16 -4.47 -3.75 14.74
CA TRP A 16 -5.27 -4.73 13.99
C TRP A 16 -4.49 -5.37 12.85
N ILE A 17 -3.55 -4.64 12.24
CA ILE A 17 -2.72 -5.15 11.13
C ILE A 17 -1.27 -5.28 11.61
N ALA A 18 -0.93 -6.48 12.07
CA ALA A 18 0.44 -6.80 12.48
C ALA A 18 1.38 -6.95 11.28
N ALA A 19 2.66 -6.60 11.46
CA ALA A 19 3.70 -6.77 10.45
C ALA A 19 3.81 -8.20 9.94
N GLU A 20 3.57 -9.19 10.81
CA GLU A 20 3.57 -10.61 10.48
C GLU A 20 2.46 -11.00 9.50
N MET A 21 1.27 -10.40 9.64
CA MET A 21 0.15 -10.63 8.72
C MET A 21 0.50 -10.13 7.32
N VAL A 22 1.08 -8.93 7.21
CA VAL A 22 1.50 -8.37 5.92
C VAL A 22 2.63 -9.19 5.32
N ALA A 23 3.61 -9.62 6.12
CA ALA A 23 4.68 -10.50 5.66
C ALA A 23 4.15 -11.82 5.10
N THR A 24 3.15 -12.42 5.75
CA THR A 24 2.49 -13.65 5.27
C THR A 24 1.79 -13.43 3.93
N PHE A 25 1.11 -12.30 3.76
CA PHE A 25 0.48 -11.93 2.49
C PHE A 25 1.52 -11.70 1.37
N GLU A 26 2.62 -11.01 1.67
CA GLU A 26 3.73 -10.76 0.74
C GLU A 26 4.38 -12.08 0.26
N MET A 27 4.53 -13.06 1.16
CA MET A 27 4.99 -14.41 0.82
C MET A 27 4.01 -15.14 -0.09
N ALA A 28 2.70 -15.09 0.20
CA ALA A 28 1.67 -15.73 -0.62
C ALA A 28 1.61 -15.12 -2.03
N MET A 29 1.70 -13.79 -2.15
CA MET A 29 1.74 -13.10 -3.44
C MET A 29 2.96 -13.52 -4.28
N LYS A 30 4.13 -13.66 -3.63
CA LYS A 30 5.34 -14.17 -4.28
C LYS A 30 5.15 -15.62 -4.75
N ALA A 31 4.59 -16.49 -3.92
CA ALA A 31 4.32 -17.88 -4.28
C ALA A 31 3.34 -18.01 -5.45
N ALA A 32 2.35 -17.10 -5.53
CA ALA A 32 1.40 -17.04 -6.63
C ALA A 32 1.95 -16.38 -7.91
N GLY A 33 3.23 -15.99 -7.94
CA GLY A 33 3.86 -15.32 -9.08
C GLY A 33 3.24 -13.96 -9.40
N LYS A 34 2.61 -13.30 -8.42
CA LYS A 34 1.96 -12.00 -8.61
C LYS A 34 2.93 -10.88 -8.27
N THR A 35 3.00 -9.89 -9.16
CA THR A 35 3.69 -8.63 -8.88
C THR A 35 2.83 -7.78 -7.95
N TYR A 36 3.44 -7.23 -6.90
CA TYR A 36 2.78 -6.32 -5.97
C TYR A 36 3.72 -5.18 -5.58
N ARG A 37 3.14 -4.11 -5.01
CA ARG A 37 3.85 -3.02 -4.34
C ARG A 37 3.28 -2.90 -2.94
N SER A 38 4.15 -2.80 -1.94
CA SER A 38 3.79 -2.67 -0.54
C SER A 38 4.39 -1.38 -0.01
N TYR A 39 3.56 -0.55 0.64
CA TYR A 39 3.97 0.74 1.20
C TYR A 39 3.54 0.82 2.65
N TRP A 40 4.45 1.25 3.51
CA TRP A 40 4.21 1.41 4.94
C TRP A 40 4.21 2.91 5.30
N TYR A 41 3.37 3.29 6.26
CA TYR A 41 3.14 4.66 6.73
C TYR A 41 3.30 4.72 8.25
N GLU A 42 3.73 5.86 8.79
CA GLU A 42 3.83 6.09 10.24
C GLU A 42 2.52 6.68 10.77
N ALA A 43 1.42 5.94 10.61
CA ALA A 43 0.09 6.45 10.86
C ALA A 43 -0.80 5.43 11.59
N ASP A 44 -1.81 5.94 12.28
CA ASP A 44 -2.83 5.15 12.96
C ASP A 44 -3.77 4.42 11.98
N HIS A 45 -4.46 3.39 12.46
CA HIS A 45 -5.49 2.73 11.66
C HIS A 45 -6.48 3.77 11.10
N ALA A 46 -6.87 3.63 9.83
CA ALA A 46 -7.75 4.57 9.15
C ALA A 46 -7.23 6.02 9.07
N PHE A 47 -5.91 6.23 9.01
CA PHE A 47 -5.29 7.55 8.83
C PHE A 47 -5.78 8.32 7.59
N ALA A 48 -6.31 7.63 6.58
CA ALA A 48 -6.81 8.25 5.36
C ALA A 48 -8.25 8.78 5.47
N ASN A 49 -8.92 8.61 6.62
CA ASN A 49 -10.29 9.07 6.80
C ASN A 49 -10.32 10.51 7.39
N PRO A 50 -10.70 11.54 6.61
CA PRO A 50 -10.68 12.93 7.04
C PRO A 50 -11.72 13.29 8.11
N THR A 51 -12.67 12.40 8.43
CA THR A 51 -13.68 12.65 9.46
C THR A 51 -13.27 12.16 10.84
N GLN A 52 -12.09 11.55 10.98
CA GLN A 52 -11.62 10.97 12.24
C GLN A 52 -10.45 11.76 12.84
N ALA A 53 -10.33 11.74 14.17
CA ALA A 53 -9.26 12.43 14.90
C ALA A 53 -7.84 11.96 14.55
N ARG A 54 -7.72 10.77 13.98
CA ARG A 54 -6.46 10.13 13.57
C ARG A 54 -6.10 10.35 12.10
N TYR A 55 -6.78 11.29 11.44
CA TYR A 55 -6.48 11.65 10.05
C TYR A 55 -5.06 12.19 9.92
N ASP A 56 -4.26 11.55 9.06
CA ASP A 56 -2.95 12.04 8.65
C ASP A 56 -3.05 12.55 7.21
N ALA A 57 -3.09 13.87 7.04
CA ALA A 57 -3.29 14.48 5.73
C ALA A 57 -2.12 14.24 4.77
N GLU A 58 -0.90 14.10 5.26
CA GLU A 58 0.28 13.93 4.41
C GLU A 58 0.35 12.49 3.89
N ASP A 59 0.23 11.52 4.80
CA ASP A 59 0.23 10.12 4.45
C ASP A 59 -1.01 9.75 3.62
N ALA A 60 -2.17 10.33 3.90
CA ALA A 60 -3.38 10.14 3.09
C ALA A 60 -3.18 10.62 1.65
N LYS A 61 -2.60 11.82 1.46
CA LYS A 61 -2.31 12.36 0.13
C LYS A 61 -1.27 11.52 -0.59
N LEU A 62 -0.24 11.03 0.11
CA LEU A 62 0.80 10.18 -0.48
C LEU A 62 0.23 8.84 -0.93
N ALA A 63 -0.55 8.17 -0.07
CA ALA A 63 -1.23 6.92 -0.40
C ALA A 63 -2.17 7.08 -1.61
N TRP A 64 -2.91 8.18 -1.65
CA TRP A 64 -3.83 8.49 -2.75
C TRP A 64 -3.10 8.65 -4.10
N ARG A 65 -1.98 9.38 -4.13
CA ARG A 65 -1.16 9.52 -5.35
C ARG A 65 -0.63 8.18 -5.84
N ARG A 66 -0.14 7.34 -4.93
CA ARG A 66 0.37 5.99 -5.26
C ARG A 66 -0.71 5.10 -5.87
N ASN A 67 -1.94 5.15 -5.33
CA ASN A 67 -3.09 4.42 -5.87
C ASN A 67 -3.42 4.85 -7.29
N PHE A 68 -3.54 6.15 -7.55
CA PHE A 68 -3.84 6.63 -8.89
C PHE A 68 -2.74 6.30 -9.90
N PHE A 69 -1.47 6.39 -9.50
CA PHE A 69 -0.36 6.00 -10.35
C PHE A 69 -0.44 4.52 -10.73
N PHE A 70 -0.66 3.65 -9.74
CA PHE A 70 -0.81 2.22 -9.97
C PHE A 70 -2.00 1.91 -10.89
N LEU A 71 -3.18 2.48 -10.63
CA LEU A 71 -4.37 2.25 -11.46
C LEU A 71 -4.16 2.71 -12.90
N ASN A 72 -3.58 3.89 -13.10
CA ASN A 72 -3.29 4.42 -14.43
C ASN A 72 -2.31 3.52 -15.22
N GLU A 73 -1.28 3.00 -14.56
CA GLU A 73 -0.35 2.04 -15.15
C GLU A 73 -1.07 0.75 -15.56
N GLN A 74 -1.80 0.12 -14.63
CA GLN A 74 -2.47 -1.16 -14.88
C GLN A 74 -3.58 -1.05 -15.94
N LEU A 75 -4.34 0.05 -15.96
CA LEU A 75 -5.42 0.24 -16.94
C LEU A 75 -4.87 0.55 -18.34
N LYS A 76 -3.76 1.27 -18.46
CA LYS A 76 -3.06 1.46 -19.74
C LYS A 76 -2.51 0.15 -20.28
N ASP A 77 -1.84 -0.62 -19.44
CA ASP A 77 -1.35 -1.96 -19.77
C ASP A 77 -2.50 -2.89 -20.20
N GLN A 78 -3.62 -2.86 -19.47
CA GLN A 78 -4.79 -3.66 -19.81
C GLN A 78 -5.35 -3.29 -21.18
N LYS A 79 -5.42 -1.99 -21.50
CA LYS A 79 -5.86 -1.52 -22.82
C LYS A 79 -4.92 -2.01 -23.93
N ALA A 80 -3.60 -1.95 -23.72
CA ALA A 80 -2.61 -2.42 -24.68
C ALA A 80 -2.67 -3.94 -24.92
N ARG A 81 -3.00 -4.75 -23.90
CA ARG A 81 -3.16 -6.21 -24.04
C ARG A 81 -4.42 -6.65 -24.78
N ARG A 82 -5.39 -5.74 -24.97
CA ARG A 82 -6.71 -6.02 -25.56
C ARG A 82 -6.87 -5.50 -26.99
N GLY A 83 -5.89 -4.77 -27.51
CA GLY A 83 -5.81 -4.34 -28.92
C GLY A 83 -4.80 -5.16 -29.68
#